data_AF-A0A0C3DLN0-F1
#
_entry.id   AF-A0A0C3DLN0-F1
#
_cell.length_a   1.000
_cell.length_b   1.000
_cell.length_c   1.000
_cell.angle_alpha   90.00
_cell.angle_beta   90.00
_cell.angle_gamma   90.00
#
_symmetry.space_group_name_H-M   'P 1'
#
loop_
_entity.id
_entity.type
_entity.pdbx_description
1 polymer ?
#
loop_
_entity_poly.entity_id
_entity_poly.type
_entity_poly.pdbx_seq_one_letter_code
_entity_poly.pdbx_strand_id
1 'polypeptide(L)'
;MATPATAKMLPLFHGDYSNSEEPAHWFVQFQLALPDTWSEVAKIQWFQLQLAPRGYAEEWFNTLPTSELASLAMVRTAFLKRWPPMKRVKWLRLQQRERVRELGLKEEEVGKWVQEGHIGDYGQKIWVDRVMRLALSMGDMDGSLIEYAIETAPAILKDHLDNGYDSWEEFAQAV
;
A
#
# COMPACT_ATOMS: atom_id res chain seq x y z
N MET A 1 32.01 24.85 0.05
CA MET A 1 30.72 25.51 0.36
C MET A 1 29.67 24.42 0.41
N ALA A 2 29.25 23.99 1.61
CA ALA A 2 28.18 22.99 1.74
C ALA A 2 26.84 23.71 1.53
N THR A 3 26.03 23.25 0.59
CA THR A 3 24.67 23.75 0.38
C THR A 3 23.88 23.54 1.66
N PRO A 4 23.18 24.54 2.21
CA PRO A 4 22.36 24.34 3.41
C PRO A 4 21.28 23.31 3.08
N ALA A 5 21.26 22.20 3.81
CA ALA A 5 20.25 21.17 3.66
C ALA A 5 18.90 21.78 4.04
N THR A 6 18.04 22.00 3.05
CA THR A 6 16.74 22.66 3.22
C THR A 6 15.67 21.59 3.24
N ALA A 7 14.83 21.57 4.28
CA ALA A 7 13.71 20.64 4.35
C ALA A 7 12.69 20.95 3.23
N LYS A 8 12.12 19.91 2.61
CA LYS A 8 11.05 20.10 1.62
C LYS A 8 9.77 20.55 2.33
N MET A 9 9.05 21.51 1.75
CA MET A 9 7.74 21.92 2.25
C MET A 9 6.70 20.84 1.91
N LEU A 10 5.89 20.48 2.91
CA LEU A 10 4.76 19.57 2.77
C LEU A 10 3.45 20.35 3.00
N PRO A 11 2.31 19.80 2.54
CA PRO A 11 1.02 20.27 3.00
C PRO A 11 0.92 20.18 4.53
N LEU A 12 0.28 21.17 5.15
CA LEU A 12 0.04 21.16 6.59
C LEU A 12 -0.82 19.96 6.98
N PHE A 13 -0.53 19.37 8.13
CA PHE A 13 -1.31 18.28 8.69
C PHE A 13 -2.44 18.82 9.56
N HIS A 14 -3.67 18.47 9.20
CA HIS A 14 -4.87 18.96 9.89
C HIS A 14 -5.29 18.03 11.03
N GLY A 15 -5.12 16.72 10.87
CA GLY A 15 -5.50 15.71 11.84
C GLY A 15 -7.00 15.46 11.93
N ASP A 16 -7.77 15.91 10.93
CA ASP A 16 -9.23 15.76 10.84
C ASP A 16 -9.67 14.76 9.75
N TYR A 17 -8.73 14.09 9.09
CA TYR A 17 -8.95 13.19 7.95
C TYR A 17 -9.64 13.87 6.75
N SER A 18 -9.66 15.20 6.69
CA SER A 18 -10.12 15.92 5.51
C SER A 18 -9.17 15.70 4.33
N ASN A 19 -9.65 15.94 3.10
CA ASN A 19 -8.84 15.85 1.88
C ASN A 19 -8.11 14.52 1.67
N SER A 20 -8.65 13.41 2.20
CA SER A 20 -8.03 12.09 2.15
C SER A 20 -6.64 12.05 2.82
N GLU A 21 -6.44 12.87 3.85
CA GLU A 21 -5.22 12.89 4.66
C GLU A 21 -5.02 11.51 5.33
N GLU A 22 -3.99 10.78 4.90
CA GLU A 22 -3.58 9.51 5.51
C GLU A 22 -2.41 9.79 6.46
N PRO A 23 -2.61 9.72 7.80
CA PRO A 23 -1.64 10.21 8.78
C PRO A 23 -0.30 9.48 8.73
N ALA A 24 -0.29 8.16 8.53
CA ALA A 24 0.95 7.38 8.50
C ALA A 24 1.79 7.73 7.25
N HIS A 25 1.15 7.92 6.11
CA HIS A 25 1.76 8.34 4.86
C HIS A 25 2.31 9.76 4.98
N TRP A 26 1.54 10.69 5.52
CA TRP A 26 2.00 12.06 5.75
C TRP A 26 3.24 12.09 6.65
N PHE A 27 3.24 11.33 7.75
CA PHE A 27 4.40 11.28 8.65
C PHE A 27 5.65 10.70 7.95
N VAL A 28 5.51 9.70 7.09
CA VAL A 28 6.63 9.18 6.28
C VAL A 28 7.16 10.25 5.33
N GLN A 29 6.28 10.98 4.64
CA GLN A 29 6.70 12.10 3.78
C GLN A 29 7.43 13.17 4.57
N PHE A 30 6.95 13.49 5.78
CA PHE A 30 7.62 14.39 6.71
C PHE A 30 9.03 13.92 7.03
N GLN A 31 9.20 12.66 7.42
CA GLN A 31 10.53 12.11 7.71
C GLN A 31 11.48 12.17 6.50
N LEU A 32 10.99 11.86 5.29
CA LEU A 32 11.76 11.93 4.05
C LEU A 32 12.12 13.37 3.64
N ALA A 33 11.39 14.36 4.12
CA ALA A 33 11.65 15.77 3.86
C ALA A 33 12.70 16.37 4.81
N LEU A 34 13.05 15.69 5.90
CA LEU A 34 14.00 16.17 6.90
C LEU A 34 15.45 15.87 6.50
N PRO A 35 16.38 16.83 6.66
CA PRO A 35 17.80 16.54 6.57
C PRO A 35 18.30 15.66 7.72
N ASP A 36 19.16 14.69 7.41
CA ASP A 36 19.80 13.83 8.42
C ASP A 36 20.69 14.60 9.40
N THR A 37 21.20 15.76 8.97
CA THR A 37 22.09 16.62 9.76
C THR A 37 21.37 17.43 10.84
N TRP A 38 20.03 17.43 10.86
CA TRP A 38 19.26 18.18 11.85
C TRP A 38 19.24 17.49 13.21
N SER A 39 19.31 18.28 14.28
CA SER A 39 19.12 17.79 15.65
C SER A 39 17.66 17.35 15.86
N GLU A 40 17.42 16.46 16.82
CA GLU A 40 16.06 16.03 17.17
C GLU A 40 15.17 17.22 17.56
N VAL A 41 15.72 18.20 18.29
CA VAL A 41 15.01 19.44 18.66
C VAL A 41 14.57 20.21 17.41
N ALA A 42 15.45 20.38 16.43
CA ALA A 42 15.11 21.08 15.18
C ALA A 42 14.05 20.32 14.37
N LYS A 43 14.13 18.98 14.32
CA LYS A 43 13.12 18.15 13.65
C LYS A 43 11.75 18.27 14.32
N ILE A 44 11.69 18.29 15.64
CA ILE A 44 10.45 18.43 16.40
C ILE A 44 9.85 19.83 16.24
N GLN A 45 10.68 20.88 16.26
CA GLN A 45 10.21 22.24 15.97
C GLN A 45 9.65 22.34 14.56
N TRP A 46 10.31 21.73 13.58
CA TRP A 46 9.81 21.68 12.22
C TRP A 46 8.51 20.88 12.08
N PHE A 47 8.38 19.79 12.84
CA PHE A 47 7.14 19.02 12.90
C PHE A 47 5.98 19.91 13.36
N GLN A 48 6.15 20.68 14.43
CA GLN A 48 5.14 21.61 14.92
C GLN A 48 4.74 22.64 13.86
N LEU A 49 5.70 23.19 13.11
CA LEU A 49 5.44 24.16 12.02
C LEU A 49 4.68 23.55 10.84
N GLN A 50 4.68 22.22 10.70
CA GLN A 50 3.96 21.50 9.66
C GLN A 50 2.54 21.07 10.10
N LEU A 51 2.10 21.46 11.29
CA LEU A 51 0.73 21.26 11.76
C LEU A 51 -0.13 22.45 11.37
N ALA A 52 -1.41 22.19 11.05
CA ALA A 52 -2.35 23.25 10.72
C ALA A 52 -2.56 24.17 11.95
N PRO A 53 -2.34 25.49 11.81
CA PRO A 53 -2.45 26.42 12.93
C PRO A 53 -3.89 26.49 13.44
N ARG A 54 -4.05 26.45 14.76
CA ARG A 54 -5.35 26.35 15.47
C ARG A 54 -6.18 25.12 15.05
N GLY A 55 -5.52 24.10 14.51
CA GLY A 55 -6.13 22.83 14.13
C GLY A 55 -5.99 21.76 15.22
N TYR A 56 -6.72 20.66 15.05
CA TYR A 56 -6.72 19.52 15.97
C TYR A 56 -5.32 18.95 16.22
N ALA A 57 -4.47 18.95 15.18
CA ALA A 57 -3.12 18.43 15.29
C ALA A 57 -2.21 19.31 16.15
N GLU A 58 -2.26 20.63 15.99
CA GLU A 58 -1.48 21.57 16.80
C GLU A 58 -1.92 21.53 18.27
N GLU A 59 -3.23 21.53 18.52
CA GLU A 59 -3.79 21.41 19.88
C GLU A 59 -3.30 20.11 20.56
N TRP A 60 -3.36 18.99 19.84
CA TRP A 60 -2.83 17.72 20.34
C TRP A 60 -1.34 17.80 20.66
N PHE A 61 -0.53 18.35 19.75
CA PHE A 61 0.92 18.44 19.93
C PHE A 61 1.29 19.25 21.18
N ASN A 62 0.57 20.35 21.44
CA ASN A 62 0.78 21.20 22.60
C ASN A 62 0.42 20.52 23.94
N THR A 63 -0.33 19.42 23.92
CA THR A 63 -0.66 18.62 25.12
C THR A 63 0.34 17.50 25.41
N LEU A 64 1.32 17.26 24.53
CA LEU A 64 2.26 16.16 24.69
C LEU A 64 3.22 16.41 25.87
N PRO A 65 3.46 15.41 26.73
CA PRO A 65 4.45 15.54 27.80
C PRO A 65 5.87 15.59 27.23
N THR A 66 6.81 16.18 27.99
CA THR A 66 8.22 16.29 27.59
C THR A 66 8.86 14.94 27.24
N SER A 67 8.39 13.84 27.85
CA SER A 67 8.84 12.48 27.52
C SER A 67 8.48 12.05 26.11
N GLU A 68 7.32 12.48 25.58
CA GLU A 68 6.89 12.16 24.21
C GLU A 68 7.53 13.12 23.18
N LEU A 69 8.05 14.26 23.63
CA LEU A 69 8.83 15.23 22.83
C LEU A 69 10.35 14.99 22.92
N ALA A 70 10.81 13.89 23.50
CA ALA A 70 12.24 13.63 23.68
C ALA A 70 12.97 13.25 22.38
N SER A 71 12.25 12.70 21.39
CA SER A 71 12.78 12.37 20.07
C SER A 71 11.66 12.30 19.04
N LEU A 72 12.01 12.40 17.76
CA LEU A 72 11.03 12.26 16.67
C LEU A 72 10.40 10.85 16.65
N ALA A 73 11.10 9.84 17.15
CA ALA A 73 10.55 8.48 17.28
C ALA A 73 9.43 8.41 18.35
N MET A 74 9.59 9.13 19.47
CA MET A 74 8.54 9.23 20.49
C MET A 74 7.34 10.01 19.95
N VAL A 75 7.58 11.15 19.26
CA VAL A 75 6.52 11.92 18.59
C VAL A 75 5.78 11.04 17.58
N ARG A 76 6.49 10.24 16.76
CA ARG A 76 5.88 9.30 15.82
C ARG A 76 4.98 8.28 16.54
N THR A 77 5.42 7.78 17.68
CA THR A 77 4.68 6.78 18.46
C THR A 77 3.39 7.39 19.01
N ALA A 78 3.47 8.57 19.60
CA ALA A 78 2.30 9.33 20.07
C ALA A 78 1.36 9.68 18.91
N PHE A 79 1.92 10.10 17.78
CA PHE A 79 1.18 10.46 16.57
C PHE A 79 0.38 9.27 16.03
N LEU A 80 1.01 8.12 15.81
CA LEU A 80 0.33 6.91 15.31
C LEU A 80 -0.65 6.30 16.33
N LYS A 81 -0.50 6.62 17.62
CA LYS A 81 -1.49 6.27 18.63
C LYS A 81 -2.74 7.17 18.54
N ARG A 82 -2.56 8.47 18.26
CA ARG A 82 -3.66 9.43 18.10
C ARG A 82 -4.38 9.25 16.77
N TRP A 83 -3.63 9.06 15.69
CA TRP A 83 -4.12 8.82 14.34
C TRP A 83 -3.62 7.46 13.85
N PRO A 84 -4.30 6.37 14.24
CA PRO A 84 -3.89 5.04 13.80
C PRO A 84 -4.03 4.93 12.28
N PRO A 85 -3.11 4.23 11.61
CA PRO A 85 -3.25 3.94 10.19
C PRO A 85 -4.56 3.19 9.98
N MET A 86 -5.23 3.46 8.86
CA MET A 86 -6.43 2.71 8.50
C MET A 86 -6.09 1.22 8.53
N LYS A 87 -6.74 0.47 9.42
CA LYS A 87 -6.62 -0.98 9.42
C LYS A 87 -7.11 -1.43 8.05
N ARG A 88 -6.23 -2.03 7.25
CA ARG A 88 -6.67 -2.80 6.09
C ARG A 88 -7.57 -3.90 6.65
N VAL A 89 -8.88 -3.70 6.54
CA VAL A 89 -9.86 -4.71 6.92
C VAL A 89 -9.51 -5.93 6.07
N LYS A 90 -9.21 -7.05 6.73
CA LYS A 90 -9.01 -8.30 6.00
C LYS A 90 -10.28 -8.54 5.20
N TRP A 91 -10.11 -8.67 3.89
CA TRP A 91 -11.20 -9.00 2.99
C TRP A 91 -11.89 -10.25 3.51
N LEU A 92 -13.22 -10.24 3.55
CA LEU A 92 -13.98 -11.45 3.85
C LEU A 92 -13.71 -12.46 2.73
N ARG A 93 -13.70 -13.77 3.04
CA ARG A 93 -13.54 -14.85 2.05
C ARG A 93 -14.41 -14.66 0.80
N LEU A 94 -15.66 -14.23 0.99
CA LEU A 94 -16.58 -13.91 -0.11
C LEU A 94 -16.04 -12.78 -0.99
N GLN A 95 -15.53 -11.70 -0.41
CA GLN A 95 -15.01 -10.57 -1.17
C GLN A 95 -13.71 -10.92 -1.88
N GLN A 96 -12.85 -11.76 -1.27
CA GLN A 96 -11.63 -12.26 -1.92
C GLN A 96 -11.96 -13.06 -3.18
N ARG A 97 -12.93 -13.98 -3.09
CA ARG A 97 -13.44 -14.76 -4.21
C ARG A 97 -13.97 -13.88 -5.34
N GLU A 98 -14.84 -12.93 -5.02
CA GLU A 98 -15.43 -12.06 -6.03
C GLU A 98 -14.36 -11.18 -6.71
N ARG A 99 -13.36 -10.71 -5.97
CA ARG A 99 -12.23 -9.96 -6.55
C ARG A 99 -11.35 -10.77 -7.50
N VAL A 100 -11.08 -12.04 -7.17
CA VAL A 100 -10.36 -12.93 -8.09
C VAL A 100 -11.17 -13.15 -9.36
N ARG A 101 -12.49 -13.34 -9.24
CA ARG A 101 -13.38 -13.56 -10.38
C ARG A 101 -13.52 -12.35 -11.31
N GLU A 102 -13.48 -11.14 -10.75
CA GLU A 102 -13.48 -9.90 -11.54
C GLU A 102 -12.28 -9.79 -12.49
N LEU A 103 -11.18 -10.50 -12.19
CA LEU A 103 -10.00 -10.57 -13.05
C LEU A 103 -10.10 -11.68 -14.12
N GLY A 104 -11.27 -12.25 -14.39
CA GLY A 104 -11.43 -13.26 -15.44
C GLY A 104 -10.83 -12.84 -16.78
N LEU A 105 -10.09 -13.75 -17.41
CA LEU A 105 -9.50 -13.55 -18.73
C LEU A 105 -10.58 -13.76 -19.81
N LYS A 106 -10.61 -12.89 -20.81
CA LYS A 106 -11.55 -13.07 -21.93
C LYS A 106 -10.97 -14.03 -22.95
N GLU A 107 -11.85 -14.78 -23.63
CA GLU A 107 -11.45 -15.75 -24.66
C GLU A 107 -10.63 -15.07 -25.76
N GLU A 108 -11.02 -13.87 -26.17
CA GLU A 108 -10.30 -13.12 -27.20
C GLU A 108 -8.92 -12.61 -26.75
N GLU A 109 -8.57 -12.66 -25.47
CA GLU A 109 -7.27 -12.21 -24.94
C GLU A 109 -6.25 -13.35 -24.88
N VAL A 110 -6.69 -14.61 -24.98
CA VAL A 110 -5.81 -15.78 -25.00
C VAL A 110 -4.95 -15.77 -26.26
N GLY A 111 -3.64 -15.95 -26.09
CA GLY A 111 -2.67 -15.99 -27.20
C GLY A 111 -2.42 -14.63 -27.86
N LYS A 112 -3.07 -13.54 -27.41
CA LYS A 112 -2.74 -12.19 -27.86
C LYS A 112 -1.53 -11.67 -27.13
N TRP A 113 -0.58 -11.14 -27.89
CA TRP A 113 0.52 -10.36 -27.34
C TRP A 113 -0.02 -8.99 -26.88
N VAL A 114 0.14 -8.68 -25.60
CA VAL A 114 -0.26 -7.40 -25.00
C VAL A 114 0.98 -6.71 -24.46
N GLN A 115 1.14 -5.44 -24.80
CA GLN A 115 2.25 -4.63 -24.32
C GLN A 115 1.76 -3.61 -23.29
N GLU A 116 2.25 -3.71 -22.05
CA GLU A 116 1.98 -2.76 -20.97
C GLU A 116 3.27 -2.03 -20.60
N GLY A 117 3.44 -0.83 -21.16
CA GLY A 117 4.66 -0.04 -20.99
C GLY A 117 5.86 -0.66 -21.73
N HIS A 118 6.92 -1.00 -20.99
CA HIS A 118 8.17 -1.52 -21.56
C HIS A 118 8.25 -3.04 -21.60
N ILE A 119 7.26 -3.75 -21.04
CA ILE A 119 7.21 -5.21 -21.02
C ILE A 119 5.94 -5.65 -21.73
N GLY A 120 6.07 -6.62 -22.63
CA GLY A 120 4.95 -7.27 -23.29
C GLY A 120 5.00 -8.76 -23.03
N ASP A 121 3.83 -9.37 -22.90
CA ASP A 121 3.67 -10.80 -22.75
C ASP A 121 2.31 -11.23 -23.32
N TYR A 122 2.04 -12.52 -23.37
CA TYR A 122 0.74 -13.03 -23.80
C TYR A 122 -0.35 -12.77 -22.75
N GLY A 123 -1.58 -12.55 -23.21
CA GLY A 123 -2.72 -12.17 -22.35
C GLY A 123 -2.93 -13.12 -21.17
N GLN A 124 -2.75 -14.43 -21.37
CA GLN A 124 -2.85 -15.40 -20.28
C GLN A 124 -1.74 -15.28 -19.22
N LYS A 125 -0.52 -14.92 -19.63
CA LYS A 125 0.59 -14.68 -18.70
C LYS A 125 0.39 -13.40 -17.89
N ILE A 126 -0.10 -12.35 -18.53
CA ILE A 126 -0.45 -11.09 -17.84
C ILE A 126 -1.61 -11.31 -16.87
N TRP A 127 -2.60 -12.09 -17.27
CA TRP A 127 -3.72 -12.44 -16.43
C TRP A 127 -3.29 -13.19 -15.17
N VAL A 128 -2.52 -14.28 -15.31
CA VAL A 128 -2.12 -15.08 -14.15
C VAL A 128 -1.24 -14.28 -13.18
N ASP A 129 -0.35 -13.43 -13.68
CA ASP A 129 0.46 -12.53 -12.84
C ASP A 129 -0.42 -11.54 -12.06
N ARG A 130 -1.44 -10.96 -12.70
CA ARG A 130 -2.40 -10.06 -12.04
C ARG A 130 -3.20 -10.75 -10.96
N VAL A 131 -3.73 -11.95 -11.25
CA VAL A 131 -4.51 -12.73 -10.28
C VAL A 131 -3.65 -13.14 -9.09
N MET A 132 -2.45 -13.68 -9.35
CA MET A 132 -1.48 -14.02 -8.30
C MET A 132 -1.14 -12.82 -7.42
N ARG A 133 -0.77 -11.67 -8.01
CA ARG A 133 -0.45 -10.47 -7.22
C ARG A 133 -1.62 -10.00 -6.37
N LEU A 134 -2.85 -10.05 -6.91
CA LEU A 134 -4.04 -9.71 -6.16
C LEU A 134 -4.26 -10.67 -4.99
N ALA A 135 -4.18 -11.98 -5.22
CA ALA A 135 -4.34 -13.00 -4.18
C ALA A 135 -3.30 -12.86 -3.06
N LEU A 136 -2.02 -12.71 -3.42
CA LEU A 136 -0.94 -12.46 -2.46
C LEU A 136 -1.17 -11.17 -1.67
N SER A 137 -1.67 -10.10 -2.31
CA SER A 137 -2.01 -8.85 -1.62
C SER A 137 -3.15 -8.99 -0.60
N MET A 138 -4.00 -10.01 -0.76
CA MET A 138 -5.07 -10.39 0.17
C MET A 138 -4.59 -11.38 1.24
N GLY A 139 -3.33 -11.84 1.17
CA GLY A 139 -2.70 -12.77 2.11
C GLY A 139 -2.94 -14.24 1.80
N ASP A 140 -3.38 -14.59 0.60
CA ASP A 140 -3.60 -15.97 0.14
C ASP A 140 -2.27 -16.60 -0.34
N MET A 141 -1.40 -16.93 0.61
CA MET A 141 -0.08 -17.50 0.32
C MET A 141 -0.13 -18.99 -0.01
N ASP A 142 -1.20 -19.67 0.40
CA ASP A 142 -1.44 -21.11 0.29
C ASP A 142 -2.22 -21.49 -0.98
N GLY A 143 -2.52 -20.53 -1.85
CA GLY A 143 -3.21 -20.79 -3.11
C GLY A 143 -4.71 -21.12 -2.96
N SER A 144 -5.33 -20.82 -1.82
CA SER A 144 -6.71 -21.21 -1.55
C SER A 144 -7.74 -20.53 -2.46
N LEU A 145 -7.35 -19.52 -3.23
CA LEU A 145 -8.20 -18.86 -4.23
C LEU A 145 -7.92 -19.29 -5.69
N ILE A 146 -6.98 -20.19 -5.95
CA ILE A 146 -6.63 -20.65 -7.31
C ILE A 146 -7.83 -21.27 -8.02
N GLU A 147 -8.66 -22.03 -7.30
CA GLU A 147 -9.89 -22.63 -7.85
C GLU A 147 -10.81 -21.57 -8.49
N TYR A 148 -10.92 -20.40 -7.88
CA TYR A 148 -11.76 -19.31 -8.39
C TYR A 148 -11.14 -18.60 -9.58
N ALA A 149 -9.81 -18.58 -9.68
CA ALA A 149 -9.12 -18.09 -10.87
C ALA A 149 -9.42 -19.01 -12.07
N ILE A 150 -9.25 -20.32 -11.87
CA ILE A 150 -9.55 -21.35 -12.88
C ILE A 150 -11.01 -21.27 -13.31
N GLU A 151 -11.97 -21.11 -12.39
CA GLU A 151 -13.40 -20.94 -12.73
C GLU A 151 -13.65 -19.84 -13.77
N THR A 152 -12.85 -18.77 -13.76
CA THR A 152 -12.99 -17.63 -14.67
C THR A 152 -12.11 -17.67 -15.91
N ALA A 153 -11.28 -18.70 -16.04
CA ALA A 153 -10.45 -18.88 -17.23
C ALA A 153 -11.29 -19.25 -18.47
N PRO A 154 -10.87 -18.82 -19.67
CA PRO A 154 -11.34 -19.30 -20.96
C PRO A 154 -11.31 -20.83 -21.07
N ALA A 155 -12.23 -21.41 -21.84
CA ALA A 155 -12.34 -22.87 -21.96
C ALA A 155 -11.04 -23.49 -22.53
N ILE A 156 -10.43 -22.81 -23.50
CA ILE A 156 -9.17 -23.23 -24.12
C ILE A 156 -8.03 -23.36 -23.10
N LEU A 157 -8.00 -22.52 -22.06
CA LEU A 157 -7.00 -22.65 -20.99
C LEU A 157 -7.40 -23.69 -19.95
N LYS A 158 -8.68 -23.76 -19.59
CA LYS A 158 -9.18 -24.73 -18.59
C LYS A 158 -8.86 -26.18 -18.97
N ASP A 159 -8.91 -26.52 -20.26
CA ASP A 159 -8.57 -27.86 -20.74
C ASP A 159 -7.10 -28.26 -20.49
N HIS A 160 -6.25 -27.30 -20.13
CA HIS A 160 -4.82 -27.48 -19.84
C HIS A 160 -4.46 -27.21 -18.38
N LEU A 161 -5.43 -26.85 -17.53
CA LEU A 161 -5.21 -26.52 -16.12
C LEU A 161 -5.78 -27.60 -15.20
N ASP A 162 -5.02 -27.94 -14.17
CA ASP A 162 -5.44 -28.85 -13.11
C ASP A 162 -6.14 -28.08 -11.97
N ASN A 163 -6.99 -28.75 -11.20
CA ASN A 163 -7.69 -28.14 -10.06
C ASN A 163 -6.91 -28.23 -8.72
N GLY A 164 -5.63 -28.62 -8.74
CA GLY A 164 -4.90 -29.07 -7.55
C GLY A 164 -3.53 -28.43 -7.33
N TYR A 165 -3.33 -27.19 -7.76
CA TYR A 165 -2.07 -26.48 -7.54
C TYR A 165 -1.87 -26.11 -6.07
N ASP A 166 -0.68 -26.39 -5.53
CA ASP A 166 -0.33 -26.13 -4.12
C ASP A 166 0.21 -24.70 -3.90
N SER A 167 0.48 -23.97 -4.99
CA SER A 167 1.01 -22.60 -4.95
C SER A 167 0.63 -21.77 -6.17
N TRP A 168 0.66 -20.45 -6.00
CA TRP A 168 0.43 -19.52 -7.11
C TRP A 168 1.52 -19.59 -8.18
N GLU A 169 2.75 -19.89 -7.79
CA GLU A 169 3.87 -20.06 -8.70
C GLU A 169 3.70 -21.28 -9.60
N GLU A 170 3.20 -22.40 -9.06
CA GLU A 170 2.91 -23.60 -9.82
C GLU A 170 1.79 -23.35 -10.82
N PHE A 171 0.71 -22.70 -10.38
CA PHE A 171 -0.39 -22.29 -11.26
C PHE A 171 0.09 -21.35 -12.39
N ALA A 172 0.92 -20.36 -12.08
CA ALA A 172 1.47 -19.42 -13.07
C ALA A 172 2.44 -20.06 -14.08
N GLN A 173 3.09 -21.17 -13.71
CA GLN A 173 3.91 -21.95 -14.63
C GLN A 173 3.06 -22.79 -15.59
N ALA A 174 1.90 -23.27 -15.14
CA ALA A 174 1.00 -24.09 -15.94
C ALA A 174 0.19 -23.31 -16.99
N VAL A 175 -0.14 -22.03 -16.72
CA VAL A 175 -0.76 -21.08 -17.67
C VAL A 175 0.22 -20.65 -18.76
#